data_AF-A0A815F696-F1
#
_entry.id   AF-A0A815F696-F1
#
_cell.length_a   1.000
_cell.length_b   1.000
_cell.length_c   1.000
_cell.angle_alpha   90.00
_cell.angle_beta   90.00
_cell.angle_gamma   90.00
#
_symmetry.space_group_name_H-M   'P 1'
#
loop_
_entity.id
_entity.type
_entity.pdbx_description
1 polymer ?
#
loop_
_entity_poly.entity_id
_entity_poly.type
_entity_poly.pdbx_seq_one_letter_code
_entity_poly.pdbx_strand_id
1 'polypeptide(L)'
;MDLSHMTEPTSQTRPRTDVENDYIDAEQCSYEEILSIVSNRDDLSILCLTFRTWLIGLFLTVIFSIVNQYCYFRTNTFSIPPMLVIVLSYPIGRLMHKILPAKTWYIPLINRDFSLNPGPFSIKEHVLIYVMVSAAQTTYAIDTVTVMRTVYSIKLNFIVNVLFILSSQLIGYSIAGKLSF
;
A
#
# COMPACT_ATOMS: atom_id res chain seq x y z
N MET A 1 61.63 -15.13 -27.61
CA MET A 1 60.73 -16.30 -27.63
C MET A 1 60.58 -16.75 -26.18
N ASP A 2 59.78 -16.03 -25.40
CA ASP A 2 58.34 -16.27 -25.17
C ASP A 2 58.05 -17.58 -24.44
N LEU A 3 57.55 -17.47 -23.20
CA LEU A 3 56.61 -18.37 -22.53
C LEU A 3 56.33 -17.88 -21.08
N SER A 4 55.84 -16.65 -20.94
CA SER A 4 55.26 -16.10 -19.70
C SER A 4 53.74 -16.25 -19.69
N HIS A 5 53.24 -17.46 -19.94
CA HIS A 5 51.81 -17.78 -19.86
C HIS A 5 51.61 -19.18 -19.26
N MET A 6 51.28 -19.22 -17.97
CA MET A 6 50.24 -20.09 -17.40
C MET A 6 50.01 -19.70 -15.94
N THR A 7 49.08 -18.76 -15.79
CA THR A 7 48.28 -18.51 -14.59
C THR A 7 47.34 -19.69 -14.29
N GLU A 8 47.34 -20.18 -13.05
CA GLU A 8 46.16 -20.78 -12.39
C GLU A 8 46.17 -20.39 -10.90
N PRO A 9 45.00 -20.28 -10.26
CA PRO A 9 44.66 -19.10 -9.51
C PRO A 9 44.82 -19.26 -8.00
N THR A 10 45.18 -18.14 -7.38
CA THR A 10 45.07 -17.87 -5.95
C THR A 10 43.69 -18.28 -5.44
N SER A 11 43.67 -19.21 -4.49
CA SER A 11 42.53 -19.50 -3.63
C SER A 11 42.20 -18.24 -2.83
N GLN A 12 41.34 -17.38 -3.36
CA GLN A 12 40.67 -16.34 -2.59
C GLN A 12 39.70 -17.03 -1.63
N THR A 13 40.16 -17.18 -0.40
CA THR A 13 39.34 -17.39 0.79
C THR A 13 38.14 -16.44 0.71
N ARG A 14 36.93 -16.97 0.50
CA ARG A 14 35.69 -16.22 0.67
C ARG A 14 35.63 -15.77 2.14
N PRO A 15 35.63 -14.46 2.45
CA PRO A 15 35.17 -14.03 3.75
C PRO A 15 33.71 -14.46 3.82
N ARG A 16 33.40 -15.22 4.88
CA ARG A 16 32.05 -15.57 5.28
C ARG A 16 31.27 -14.26 5.35
N THR A 17 30.22 -14.11 4.55
CA THR A 17 29.26 -13.03 4.71
C THR A 17 28.40 -13.38 5.90
N ASP A 18 28.87 -13.00 7.08
CA ASP A 18 28.02 -12.67 8.21
C ASP A 18 27.17 -11.51 7.75
N VAL A 19 25.98 -11.83 7.25
CA VAL A 19 24.95 -10.84 6.94
C VAL A 19 24.39 -10.39 8.29
N GLU A 20 25.18 -9.59 9.01
CA GLU A 20 24.69 -8.67 10.00
C GLU A 20 23.70 -7.78 9.25
N ASN A 21 22.42 -7.83 9.63
CA ASN A 21 21.38 -6.95 9.07
C ASN A 21 21.65 -5.52 9.57
N ASP A 22 22.68 -4.88 9.01
CA ASP A 22 22.77 -3.43 9.02
C ASP A 22 21.71 -2.92 8.05
N TYR A 23 20.77 -2.16 8.58
CA TYR A 23 19.88 -1.33 7.79
C TYR A 23 20.77 -0.32 7.06
N ILE A 24 21.23 -0.67 5.86
CA ILE A 24 21.95 0.25 5.00
C ILE A 24 20.95 1.33 4.60
N ASP A 25 21.04 2.49 5.26
CA ASP A 25 20.43 3.71 4.76
C ASP A 25 20.99 3.94 3.35
N ALA A 26 20.10 3.85 2.35
CA ALA A 26 20.45 3.94 0.93
C ALA A 26 21.16 5.26 0.57
N GLU A 27 21.10 6.25 1.45
CA GLU A 27 21.80 7.53 1.32
C GLU A 27 23.34 7.41 1.43
N GLN A 28 23.89 6.36 2.08
CA GLN A 28 25.34 6.16 2.25
C GLN A 28 25.93 4.98 1.46
N CYS A 29 25.18 4.37 0.54
CA CYS A 29 25.68 3.21 -0.20
C CYS A 29 26.69 3.63 -1.29
N SER A 30 27.99 3.50 -0.98
CA SER A 30 29.12 3.93 -1.84
C SER A 30 29.36 3.07 -3.08
N TYR A 31 28.47 2.13 -3.41
CA TYR A 31 28.60 1.21 -4.54
C TYR A 31 27.76 1.71 -5.74
N GLU A 32 28.41 2.18 -6.80
CA GLU A 32 27.74 2.72 -8.00
C GLU A 32 26.78 1.75 -8.69
N GLU A 33 27.06 0.44 -8.62
CA GLU A 33 26.19 -0.59 -9.19
C GLU A 33 24.81 -0.60 -8.51
N ILE A 34 24.74 -0.38 -7.19
CA ILE A 34 23.49 -0.35 -6.41
C ILE A 34 22.71 0.96 -6.65
N LEU A 35 23.43 2.08 -6.80
CA LEU A 35 22.84 3.39 -7.12
C LEU A 35 22.19 3.46 -8.51
N SER A 36 22.58 2.58 -9.43
CA SER A 36 22.00 2.49 -10.78
C SER A 36 20.70 1.68 -10.85
N ILE A 37 20.50 0.76 -9.88
CA ILE A 37 19.34 -0.15 -9.83
C ILE A 37 18.21 0.47 -8.99
N VAL A 38 18.57 1.28 -8.00
CA VAL A 38 17.63 2.01 -7.14
C VAL A 38 17.70 3.49 -7.49
N SER A 39 16.66 4.03 -8.12
CA SER A 39 16.55 5.48 -8.32
C SER A 39 16.45 6.16 -6.95
N ASN A 40 17.54 6.74 -6.47
CA ASN A 40 17.62 7.39 -5.16
C ASN A 40 16.86 8.74 -5.10
N ARG A 41 16.30 9.21 -6.21
CA ARG A 41 15.52 10.45 -6.27
C ARG A 41 14.04 10.15 -6.44
N ASP A 42 13.31 10.42 -5.37
CA ASP A 42 11.87 10.36 -5.37
C ASP A 42 11.32 11.66 -6.00
N ASP A 43 10.71 11.58 -7.18
CA ASP A 43 10.16 12.77 -7.87
C ASP A 43 8.92 13.29 -7.14
N LEU A 44 9.06 14.39 -6.40
CA LEU A 44 8.00 15.07 -5.66
C LEU A 44 6.96 15.77 -6.57
N SER A 45 7.25 15.89 -7.86
CA SER A 45 6.38 16.52 -8.86
C SER A 45 5.22 15.63 -9.30
N ILE A 46 5.30 14.31 -9.05
CA ILE A 46 4.29 13.35 -9.45
C ILE A 46 3.17 13.33 -8.40
N LEU A 47 1.95 13.70 -8.80
CA LEU A 47 0.78 13.67 -7.91
C LEU A 47 0.46 12.22 -7.48
N CYS A 48 0.59 11.92 -6.18
CA CYS A 48 0.12 10.66 -5.59
C CYS A 48 -1.42 10.63 -5.46
N LEU A 49 -2.01 11.75 -5.07
CA LEU A 49 -3.42 11.86 -4.69
C LEU A 49 -4.26 12.44 -5.84
N THR A 50 -4.56 11.62 -6.84
CA THR A 50 -5.47 12.00 -7.93
C THR A 50 -6.91 11.58 -7.61
N PHE A 51 -7.89 12.22 -8.26
CA PHE A 51 -9.31 11.81 -8.15
C PHE A 51 -9.53 10.36 -8.63
N ARG A 52 -8.77 9.93 -9.64
CA ARG A 52 -8.77 8.54 -10.11
C ARG A 52 -8.41 7.56 -8.99
N THR A 53 -7.33 7.84 -8.26
CA THR A 53 -6.89 7.02 -7.14
C THR A 53 -7.95 6.96 -6.04
N TRP A 54 -8.59 8.08 -5.72
CA TRP A 54 -9.71 8.10 -4.77
C TRP A 54 -10.89 7.24 -5.22
N LEU A 55 -11.33 7.38 -6.48
CA LEU A 55 -12.46 6.64 -7.01
C LEU A 55 -12.19 5.13 -7.02
N ILE A 56 -11.06 4.70 -7.60
CA ILE A 56 -10.69 3.29 -7.69
C ILE A 56 -10.40 2.73 -6.30
N GLY A 57 -9.62 3.46 -5.51
CA GLY A 57 -9.21 3.06 -4.17
C GLY A 57 -10.42 2.83 -3.25
N LEU A 58 -11.33 3.80 -3.16
CA LEU A 58 -12.54 3.64 -2.35
C LEU A 58 -13.45 2.52 -2.87
N PHE A 59 -13.64 2.44 -4.20
CA PHE A 59 -14.50 1.41 -4.77
C PHE A 59 -13.98 -0.01 -4.47
N LEU A 60 -12.68 -0.25 -4.69
CA LEU A 60 -12.05 -1.53 -4.37
C LEU A 60 -12.04 -1.80 -2.87
N THR A 61 -11.79 -0.78 -2.04
CA THR A 61 -11.82 -0.90 -0.57
C THR A 61 -13.19 -1.35 -0.06
N VAL A 62 -14.28 -0.76 -0.59
CA VAL A 62 -15.65 -1.12 -0.19
C VAL A 62 -15.98 -2.56 -0.58
N ILE A 63 -15.68 -2.97 -1.81
CA ILE A 63 -15.93 -4.35 -2.26
C ILE A 63 -15.11 -5.33 -1.43
N PHE A 64 -13.83 -5.05 -1.24
CA PHE A 64 -12.91 -5.92 -0.50
C PHE A 64 -13.35 -6.08 0.96
N SER A 65 -13.76 -4.99 1.61
CA SER A 65 -14.28 -5.01 2.98
C SER A 65 -15.55 -5.87 3.10
N ILE A 66 -16.49 -5.74 2.16
CA ILE A 66 -17.73 -6.54 2.17
C ILE A 66 -17.41 -8.04 2.04
N VAL A 67 -16.53 -8.40 1.08
CA VAL A 67 -16.17 -9.80 0.85
C VAL A 67 -15.44 -10.38 2.05
N ASN A 68 -14.46 -9.66 2.61
CA ASN A 68 -13.74 -10.10 3.80
C ASN A 68 -14.66 -10.25 5.01
N GLN A 69 -15.56 -9.28 5.22
CA GLN A 69 -16.50 -9.35 6.34
C GLN A 69 -17.48 -10.52 6.19
N TYR A 70 -17.93 -10.80 4.96
CA TYR A 70 -18.78 -11.94 4.67
C TYR A 70 -18.07 -13.28 4.91
N CYS A 71 -16.82 -13.42 4.44
CA CYS A 71 -16.01 -14.61 4.66
C CYS A 71 -15.64 -14.81 6.13
N TYR A 72 -15.57 -13.72 6.91
CA TYR A 72 -15.27 -13.79 8.33
C TYR A 72 -16.35 -14.50 9.16
N PHE A 73 -17.63 -14.24 8.87
CA PHE A 73 -18.75 -14.88 9.57
C PHE A 73 -19.05 -16.32 9.12
N ARG A 74 -18.30 -16.85 8.15
CA ARG A 74 -18.43 -18.25 7.72
C ARG A 74 -17.73 -19.17 8.70
N THR A 75 -18.22 -20.42 8.81
CA THR A 75 -17.65 -21.46 9.69
C THR A 75 -16.17 -21.76 9.43
N ASN A 76 -15.71 -21.59 8.19
CA ASN A 76 -14.29 -21.54 7.86
C ASN A 76 -13.92 -20.09 7.57
N THR A 77 -13.26 -19.45 8.53
CA THR A 77 -12.79 -18.07 8.39
C THR A 77 -11.72 -18.01 7.30
N PHE A 78 -12.00 -17.23 6.25
CA PHE A 78 -11.06 -16.98 5.16
C PHE A 78 -10.89 -15.47 5.02
N SER A 79 -9.64 -15.00 4.94
CA SER A 79 -9.32 -13.60 4.71
C SER A 79 -8.56 -13.45 3.40
N ILE A 80 -9.01 -12.53 2.56
CA ILE A 80 -8.34 -12.27 1.29
C ILE A 80 -7.16 -11.32 1.57
N PRO A 81 -5.94 -11.65 1.10
CA PRO A 81 -4.79 -10.79 1.28
C PRO A 81 -4.91 -9.53 0.40
N PRO A 82 -4.49 -8.35 0.89
CA PRO A 82 -4.58 -7.09 0.14
C PRO A 82 -3.71 -7.09 -1.13
N MET A 83 -2.73 -7.99 -1.23
CA MET A 83 -1.92 -8.19 -2.44
C MET A 83 -2.76 -8.50 -3.68
N LEU A 84 -3.94 -9.10 -3.54
CA LEU A 84 -4.80 -9.38 -4.71
C LEU A 84 -5.23 -8.07 -5.41
N VAL A 85 -5.40 -6.99 -4.65
CA VAL A 85 -5.74 -5.67 -5.18
C VAL A 85 -4.59 -5.02 -5.92
N ILE A 86 -3.33 -5.32 -5.55
CA ILE A 86 -2.18 -4.81 -6.31
C ILE A 86 -2.24 -5.35 -7.75
N VAL A 87 -2.53 -6.64 -7.93
CA VAL A 87 -2.65 -7.25 -9.26
C VAL A 87 -3.85 -6.68 -10.04
N LEU A 88 -5.00 -6.46 -9.38
CA LEU A 88 -6.20 -5.93 -10.03
C LEU A 88 -6.13 -4.44 -10.36
N SER A 89 -5.43 -3.64 -9.54
CA SER A 89 -5.39 -2.19 -9.72
C SER A 89 -4.60 -1.77 -10.95
N TYR A 90 -3.63 -2.56 -11.40
CA TYR A 90 -2.85 -2.28 -12.63
C TYR A 90 -3.72 -2.27 -13.90
N PRO A 91 -4.49 -3.32 -14.25
CA PRO A 91 -5.36 -3.30 -15.43
C PRO A 91 -6.50 -2.28 -15.27
N ILE A 92 -7.07 -2.12 -14.08
CA ILE A 92 -8.16 -1.15 -13.82
C ILE A 92 -7.66 0.28 -13.99
N GLY A 93 -6.48 0.62 -13.45
CA GLY A 93 -5.86 1.93 -13.60
C GLY A 93 -5.55 2.25 -15.07
N ARG A 94 -5.07 1.27 -15.84
CA ARG A 94 -4.80 1.43 -17.28
C ARG A 94 -6.08 1.58 -18.10
N LEU A 95 -7.15 0.88 -17.73
CA LEU A 95 -8.46 0.97 -18.39
C LEU A 95 -9.11 2.34 -18.11
N MET A 96 -9.05 2.82 -16.87
CA MET A 96 -9.59 4.12 -16.49
C MET A 96 -8.82 5.30 -17.10
N HIS A 97 -7.51 5.17 -17.31
CA HIS A 97 -6.74 6.16 -18.09
C HIS A 97 -7.25 6.31 -19.53
N LYS A 98 -7.76 5.23 -20.15
CA LYS A 98 -8.36 5.27 -21.49
C LYS A 98 -9.78 5.85 -21.51
N ILE A 99 -10.52 5.71 -20.41
CA ILE A 99 -11.90 6.19 -20.29
C ILE A 99 -11.96 7.67 -19.87
N LEU A 100 -11.03 8.15 -19.05
CA LEU A 100 -11.06 9.53 -18.56
C LEU A 100 -10.51 10.52 -19.61
N PRO A 101 -11.30 11.51 -20.06
CA PRO A 101 -10.80 12.57 -20.91
C PRO A 101 -9.78 13.43 -20.15
N ALA A 102 -8.66 13.75 -20.80
CA ALA A 102 -7.62 14.63 -20.26
C ALA A 102 -8.09 16.10 -20.28
N LYS A 103 -9.07 16.42 -19.45
CA LYS A 103 -9.60 17.78 -19.31
C LYS A 103 -9.03 18.40 -18.03
N THR A 104 -8.21 19.42 -18.19
CA THR A 104 -7.74 20.28 -17.10
C THR A 104 -8.89 21.18 -16.67
N TRP A 105 -9.31 21.06 -15.42
CA TRP A 105 -10.36 21.88 -14.84
C TRP A 105 -9.75 22.85 -13.84
N TYR A 106 -9.93 24.14 -14.08
CA TYR A 106 -9.48 25.18 -13.17
C TYR A 106 -10.44 25.29 -12.00
N ILE A 107 -9.97 25.06 -10.77
CA ILE A 107 -10.78 25.21 -9.56
C ILE A 107 -10.45 26.59 -8.96
N PRO A 108 -11.34 27.59 -9.09
CA PRO A 108 -11.10 28.95 -8.59
C PRO A 108 -11.04 29.04 -7.06
N LEU A 109 -11.50 28.01 -6.33
CA LEU A 109 -11.46 27.97 -4.87
C LEU A 109 -10.08 27.62 -4.30
N ILE A 110 -9.23 26.93 -5.07
CA ILE A 110 -7.91 26.42 -4.62
C ILE A 110 -6.74 27.03 -5.43
N ASN A 111 -7.03 27.88 -6.44
CA ASN A 111 -6.02 28.47 -7.34
C ASN A 111 -5.04 27.42 -7.90
N ARG A 112 -5.54 26.23 -8.24
CA ARG A 112 -4.75 25.15 -8.85
C ARG A 112 -5.48 24.59 -10.07
N ASP A 113 -4.70 24.31 -11.09
CA ASP A 113 -5.12 23.55 -12.26
C ASP A 113 -5.29 22.08 -11.86
N PHE A 114 -6.53 21.61 -11.84
CA PHE A 114 -6.85 20.22 -11.53
C PHE A 114 -7.01 19.43 -12.83
N SER A 115 -5.98 18.69 -13.24
CA SER A 115 -6.13 17.74 -14.35
C SER A 115 -6.70 16.42 -13.84
N LEU A 116 -7.83 15.99 -14.41
CA LEU A 116 -8.42 14.68 -14.12
C LEU A 116 -7.56 13.52 -14.65
N ASN A 117 -6.65 13.79 -15.59
CA ASN A 117 -5.73 12.80 -16.13
C ASN A 117 -4.32 13.42 -16.26
N PRO A 118 -3.57 13.53 -15.14
CA PRO A 118 -2.25 14.15 -15.15
C PRO A 118 -1.17 13.28 -15.81
N GLY A 119 -1.49 12.03 -16.19
CA GLY A 119 -0.54 11.15 -16.86
C GLY A 119 -0.87 9.66 -16.75
N PRO A 120 0.03 8.79 -17.26
CA PRO A 120 -0.05 7.34 -17.11
C PRO A 120 -0.12 6.94 -15.64
N PHE A 121 -0.68 5.75 -15.36
CA PHE A 121 -0.85 5.26 -14.00
C PHE A 121 0.50 5.11 -13.30
N SER A 122 0.72 5.93 -12.27
CA SER A 122 2.00 6.01 -11.56
C SER A 122 2.12 4.92 -10.51
N ILE A 123 3.35 4.46 -10.26
CA ILE A 123 3.67 3.56 -9.13
C ILE A 123 3.16 4.13 -7.80
N LYS A 124 3.18 5.45 -7.64
CA LYS A 124 2.71 6.12 -6.41
C LYS A 124 1.20 6.00 -6.23
N GLU A 125 0.43 6.15 -7.31
CA GLU A 125 -1.03 5.94 -7.28
C GLU A 125 -1.36 4.47 -6.98
N HIS A 126 -0.59 3.55 -7.55
CA HIS A 126 -0.75 2.11 -7.34
C HIS A 126 -0.53 1.69 -5.88
N VAL A 127 0.59 2.13 -5.30
CA VAL A 127 0.90 1.87 -3.89
C VAL A 127 -0.12 2.54 -2.97
N LEU A 128 -0.59 3.74 -3.31
CA LEU A 128 -1.61 4.43 -2.52
C LEU A 128 -2.94 3.66 -2.51
N ILE A 129 -3.38 3.09 -3.63
CA ILE A 129 -4.57 2.21 -3.68
C ILE A 129 -4.37 0.98 -2.78
N TYR A 130 -3.18 0.37 -2.83
CA TYR A 130 -2.85 -0.76 -1.97
C TYR A 130 -2.97 -0.39 -0.48
N VAL A 131 -2.42 0.75 -0.07
CA VAL A 131 -2.52 1.23 1.32
C VAL A 131 -3.98 1.46 1.71
N MET A 132 -4.81 2.06 0.84
CA MET A 132 -6.24 2.23 1.11
C MET A 132 -6.96 0.89 1.34
N VAL A 133 -6.70 -0.12 0.50
CA VAL A 133 -7.34 -1.43 0.66
C VAL A 133 -6.78 -2.22 1.83
N SER A 134 -5.51 -2.02 2.20
CA SER A 134 -4.95 -2.65 3.40
C SER A 134 -5.75 -2.30 4.67
N ALA A 135 -6.42 -1.15 4.68
CA ALA A 135 -7.28 -0.73 5.78
C ALA A 135 -8.68 -1.37 5.81
N ALA A 136 -9.09 -2.09 4.75
CA ALA A 136 -10.39 -2.75 4.63
C ALA A 136 -10.45 -4.14 5.28
N GLN A 137 -9.42 -4.53 6.04
CA GLN A 137 -9.41 -5.80 6.76
C GLN A 137 -10.42 -5.82 7.91
N THR A 138 -10.86 -7.02 8.29
CA THR A 138 -11.82 -7.21 9.36
C THR A 138 -11.26 -6.72 10.70
N THR A 139 -12.05 -5.90 11.38
CA THR A 139 -11.69 -5.26 12.65
C THR A 139 -12.06 -6.14 13.85
N TYR A 140 -11.15 -6.29 14.81
CA TYR A 140 -11.38 -7.03 16.07
C TYR A 140 -12.57 -6.49 16.90
N ALA A 141 -12.87 -5.20 16.80
CA ALA A 141 -14.03 -4.60 17.47
C ALA A 141 -15.37 -5.24 17.04
N ILE A 142 -15.43 -5.87 15.86
CA ILE A 142 -16.64 -6.57 15.40
C ILE A 142 -16.93 -7.80 16.26
N ASP A 143 -15.91 -8.51 16.72
CA ASP A 143 -16.09 -9.65 17.62
C ASP A 143 -16.68 -9.20 18.95
N THR A 144 -16.13 -8.13 19.52
CA THR A 144 -16.64 -7.54 20.76
C THR A 144 -18.10 -7.13 20.63
N VAL A 145 -18.48 -6.43 19.56
CA VAL A 145 -19.87 -6.05 19.31
C VAL A 145 -20.77 -7.27 19.12
N THR A 146 -20.27 -8.31 18.43
CA THR A 146 -21.01 -9.55 18.20
C THR A 146 -21.25 -10.33 19.51
N VAL A 147 -20.26 -10.42 20.39
CA VAL A 147 -20.38 -11.03 21.73
C VAL A 147 -21.35 -10.26 22.60
N MET A 148 -21.24 -8.92 22.64
CA MET A 148 -22.16 -8.06 23.39
C MET A 148 -23.62 -8.25 22.95
N ARG A 149 -23.84 -8.43 21.64
CA ARG A 149 -25.18 -8.65 21.08
C ARG A 149 -25.70 -10.07 21.32
N THR A 150 -24.84 -11.08 21.19
CA THR A 150 -25.24 -12.51 21.21
C THR A 150 -25.32 -13.07 22.62
N VAL A 151 -24.32 -12.76 23.46
CA VAL A 151 -24.21 -13.32 24.82
C VAL A 151 -24.98 -12.47 25.83
N TYR A 152 -24.81 -11.14 25.78
CA TYR A 152 -25.40 -10.23 26.77
C TYR A 152 -26.76 -9.64 26.34
N SER A 153 -27.21 -9.89 25.11
CA SER A 153 -28.48 -9.37 24.56
C SER A 153 -28.65 -7.84 24.64
N ILE A 154 -27.55 -7.09 24.78
CA ILE A 154 -27.56 -5.63 24.87
C ILE A 154 -27.69 -5.05 23.46
N LYS A 155 -28.77 -4.31 23.21
CA LYS A 155 -29.01 -3.63 21.93
C LYS A 155 -28.41 -2.23 21.97
N LEU A 156 -27.22 -2.08 21.40
CA LEU A 156 -26.60 -0.77 21.18
C LEU A 156 -27.20 -0.10 19.93
N ASN A 157 -27.30 1.23 19.98
CA ASN A 157 -27.72 2.04 18.83
C ASN A 157 -26.76 1.83 17.65
N PHE A 158 -27.30 1.81 16.42
CA PHE A 158 -26.51 1.61 15.20
C PHE A 158 -25.32 2.58 15.09
N ILE A 159 -25.58 3.87 15.32
CA ILE A 159 -24.56 4.92 15.26
C ILE A 159 -23.45 4.67 16.29
N VAL A 160 -23.79 4.21 17.49
CA VAL A 160 -22.82 3.93 18.56
C VAL A 160 -21.92 2.75 18.17
N ASN A 161 -22.48 1.69 17.56
CA ASN A 161 -21.69 0.56 17.08
C ASN A 161 -20.71 0.98 15.96
N VAL A 162 -21.17 1.79 15.01
CA VAL A 162 -20.32 2.30 13.92
C VAL A 162 -19.21 3.18 14.47
N LEU A 163 -19.53 4.10 15.38
CA LEU A 163 -18.55 5.01 15.97
C LEU A 163 -17.51 4.25 16.82
N PHE A 164 -17.94 3.22 17.56
CA PHE A 164 -17.05 2.35 18.33
C PHE A 164 -16.05 1.61 17.43
N ILE A 165 -16.54 0.98 16.36
CA ILE A 165 -15.68 0.27 15.39
C ILE A 165 -14.72 1.26 14.71
N LEU A 166 -15.21 2.42 14.28
CA LEU A 166 -14.39 3.45 13.65
C LEU A 166 -13.27 3.96 14.58
N SER A 167 -13.62 4.23 15.85
CA SER A 167 -12.67 4.72 16.85
C SER A 167 -11.55 3.71 17.11
N SER A 168 -11.89 2.40 17.17
CA SER A 168 -10.88 1.35 17.36
C SER A 168 -9.83 1.33 16.24
N GLN A 169 -10.25 1.50 14.99
CA GLN A 169 -9.34 1.54 13.85
C GLN A 169 -8.50 2.82 13.83
N LEU A 170 -9.11 3.96 14.13
CA LEU A 170 -8.38 5.24 14.20
C LEU A 170 -7.29 5.23 15.28
N ILE A 171 -7.58 4.65 16.45
CA ILE A 171 -6.58 4.49 17.50
C ILE A 171 -5.43 3.58 17.03
N GLY A 172 -5.75 2.47 16.35
CA GLY A 172 -4.76 1.57 15.77
C GLY A 172 -3.79 2.28 14.82
N TYR A 173 -4.32 3.01 13.84
CA TYR A 173 -3.49 3.77 12.90
C TYR A 173 -2.74 4.93 13.55
N SER A 174 -3.32 5.57 14.57
CA SER A 174 -2.66 6.66 15.30
C SER A 174 -1.41 6.18 16.06
N ILE A 175 -1.48 4.99 16.68
CA ILE A 175 -0.34 4.40 17.39
C ILE A 175 0.71 3.91 16.40
N ALA A 176 0.28 3.24 15.31
CA ALA A 176 1.20 2.77 14.28
C ALA A 176 2.01 3.91 13.65
N GLY A 177 1.36 5.05 13.38
CA GLY A 177 2.04 6.24 12.87
C GLY A 177 3.09 6.80 13.84
N LYS A 178 2.83 6.79 15.16
CA LYS A 178 3.79 7.28 16.16
C LYS A 178 4.99 6.37 16.38
N LEU A 179 4.85 5.06 16.20
CA LEU A 179 5.94 4.11 16.38
C LEU A 179 6.90 4.09 15.18
N SER A 180 6.42 4.51 14.00
CA SER A 180 7.18 4.47 12.75
C SER A 180 8.13 5.67 12.56
N PHE A 181 8.27 6.54 13.56
CA PHE A 181 9.20 7.68 13.65
C PHE A 181 9.88 7.66 15.02
#